data_AF-K7YRC7-F1
#
_entry.id   AF-K7YRC7-F1
#
_cell.length_a   1.000
_cell.length_b   1.000
_cell.length_c   1.000
_cell.angle_alpha   90.00
_cell.angle_beta   90.00
_cell.angle_gamma   90.00
#
_symmetry.space_group_name_H-M   'P 1'
#
loop_
_entity.id
_entity.type
_entity.pdbx_description
1 polymer ?
#
loop_
_entity_poly.entity_id
_entity_poly.type
_entity_poly.pdbx_seq_one_letter_code
_entity_poly.pdbx_strand_id
1 'polypeptide(L)' 'MGLAPNPQNGEVSKDKNMARFNIDLLVVLQQKTKGNLTGDEAKFLENLISDLQMKFVSM' A
#
# COMPACT_ATOMS: atom_id res chain seq x y z
N MET A 1 34.21 -17.85 12.34
CA MET A 1 33.92 -16.40 12.44
C MET A 1 32.76 -16.12 11.49
N GLY A 2 31.58 -15.95 12.07
CA GLY A 2 30.31 -15.80 11.35
C GLY A 2 30.32 -14.53 10.50
N LEU A 3 29.87 -14.68 9.27
CA LEU A 3 29.92 -13.69 8.20
C LEU A 3 29.32 -12.36 8.65
N ALA A 4 30.08 -11.32 8.30
CA ALA A 4 29.77 -9.90 8.19
C ALA A 4 28.45 -9.41 8.81
N PRO A 5 28.51 -8.37 9.66
CA PRO A 5 27.29 -7.69 10.08
C PRO A 5 26.56 -7.22 8.81
N ASN A 6 25.22 -7.21 8.83
CA ASN A 6 24.43 -6.34 7.97
C ASN A 6 24.17 -5.03 8.74
N PRO A 7 25.08 -4.02 8.70
CA PRO A 7 24.86 -2.72 9.30
C PRO A 7 24.52 -1.67 8.23
N GLN A 8 23.91 -2.06 7.11
CA GLN A 8 23.81 -1.17 5.94
C GLN A 8 22.44 -0.62 5.59
N ASN A 9 21.37 -0.93 6.32
CA ASN A 9 20.19 -0.06 6.24
C ASN A 9 19.34 -0.14 7.50
N GLY A 10 19.72 0.66 8.49
CA GLY A 10 18.74 1.25 9.41
C GLY A 10 17.82 2.25 8.70
N GLU A 11 17.92 2.40 7.39
CA GLU A 11 16.88 3.05 6.61
C GLU A 11 15.75 2.05 6.47
N VAL A 12 14.60 2.47 6.98
CA VAL A 12 13.32 2.15 6.41
C VAL A 12 13.47 2.39 4.90
N SER A 13 13.94 1.40 4.14
CA SER A 13 13.71 1.29 2.71
C SER A 13 12.20 1.13 2.61
N LYS A 14 11.53 2.28 2.75
CA LYS A 14 10.17 2.55 2.36
C LYS A 14 10.11 1.97 0.97
N ASP A 15 9.60 0.75 0.84
CA ASP A 15 9.35 0.13 -0.44
C ASP A 15 8.23 0.96 -1.07
N LYS A 16 8.59 2.12 -1.61
CA LYS A 16 7.66 3.00 -2.28
C LYS A 16 7.01 2.22 -3.43
N ASN A 17 7.79 1.32 -4.04
CA ASN A 17 7.30 0.34 -4.99
C ASN A 17 6.30 -0.66 -4.38
N MET A 18 6.54 -1.26 -3.21
CA MET A 18 5.54 -2.13 -2.57
C MET A 18 4.28 -1.35 -2.17
N ALA A 19 4.41 -0.15 -1.63
CA ALA A 19 3.25 0.67 -1.26
C ALA A 19 2.41 1.01 -2.50
N ARG A 20 3.07 1.43 -3.59
CA ARG A 20 2.40 1.66 -4.89
C ARG A 20 1.76 0.39 -5.43
N PHE A 21 2.45 -0.74 -5.37
CA PHE A 21 1.93 -2.04 -5.81
C PHE A 21 0.70 -2.48 -5.00
N ASN A 22 0.72 -2.31 -3.68
CA ASN A 22 -0.42 -2.60 -2.81
C ASN A 22 -1.61 -1.68 -3.10
N ILE A 23 -1.37 -0.37 -3.32
CA ILE A 23 -2.42 0.58 -3.72
C ILE A 23 -3.02 0.17 -5.06
N ASP A 24 -2.19 -0.17 -6.05
CA ASP A 24 -2.64 -0.61 -7.38
C ASP A 24 -3.47 -1.89 -7.29
N LEU A 25 -3.00 -2.87 -6.50
CA LEU A 25 -3.73 -4.10 -6.23
C LEU A 25 -5.08 -3.84 -5.55
N LEU A 26 -5.13 -2.93 -4.57
CA LEU A 26 -6.37 -2.52 -3.90
C LEU A 26 -7.34 -1.84 -4.87
N VAL A 27 -6.84 -1.02 -5.79
CA VAL A 27 -7.65 -0.40 -6.86
C VAL A 27 -8.18 -1.45 -7.84
N VAL A 28 -7.36 -2.42 -8.23
CA VAL A 28 -7.80 -3.54 -9.10
C VAL A 28 -8.85 -4.39 -8.40
N LEU A 29 -8.67 -4.68 -7.11
CA LEU A 29 -9.66 -5.37 -6.29
C LEU A 29 -10.94 -4.55 -6.21
N GLN A 30 -10.86 -3.26 -5.89
CA GLN A 30 -12.01 -2.34 -5.85
C GLN A 30 -12.77 -2.30 -7.17
N GLN A 31 -12.08 -2.35 -8.31
CA GLN A 31 -12.72 -2.40 -9.63
C GLN A 31 -13.40 -3.75 -9.87
N LYS A 32 -12.76 -4.86 -9.49
CA LYS A 32 -13.34 -6.20 -9.62
C LYS A 32 -14.52 -6.43 -8.66
N THR A 33 -14.48 -5.83 -7.48
CA THR A 33 -15.54 -5.99 -6.47
C THR A 33 -16.60 -4.89 -6.54
N LYS A 34 -16.45 -3.87 -7.39
CA LYS A 34 -17.42 -2.75 -7.52
C LYS A 34 -18.86 -3.18 -7.81
N GLY A 35 -19.06 -4.35 -8.43
CA GLY A 35 -20.39 -4.94 -8.68
C GLY A 35 -20.97 -5.76 -7.53
N ASN A 36 -20.16 -6.10 -6.51
CA ASN A 36 -20.54 -6.86 -5.32
C ASN A 36 -20.39 -6.06 -4.01
N LEU A 37 -19.76 -4.88 -4.04
CA LEU A 37 -19.58 -4.02 -2.88
C LEU A 37 -20.86 -3.25 -2.60
N THR A 38 -21.28 -3.23 -1.34
CA THR A 38 -22.29 -2.27 -0.87
C THR A 38 -21.70 -0.85 -0.85
N GLY A 39 -22.55 0.18 -0.96
CA GLY A 39 -22.10 1.58 -1.07
C GLY A 39 -21.19 2.04 0.06
N ASP A 40 -21.39 1.51 1.27
CA ASP A 40 -20.54 1.76 2.44
C ASP A 40 -19.17 1.10 2.32
N GLU A 41 -19.10 -0.16 1.85
CA GLU A 41 -17.82 -0.85 1.64
C GLU A 41 -17.00 -0.17 0.54
N ALA A 42 -17.65 0.31 -0.53
CA ALA A 42 -16.98 1.05 -1.59
C ALA A 42 -16.37 2.35 -1.06
N LYS A 43 -17.12 3.13 -0.27
CA LYS A 43 -16.61 4.34 0.38
C LYS A 43 -15.49 4.04 1.37
N PHE A 44 -15.59 2.97 2.15
CA PHE A 44 -14.56 2.58 3.09
C PHE A 44 -13.24 2.24 2.38
N LEU A 45 -13.33 1.47 1.29
CA LEU A 45 -12.17 1.10 0.50
C LEU A 45 -11.53 2.30 -0.21
N GLU A 46 -12.34 3.21 -0.74
CA GLU A 46 -11.89 4.45 -1.38
C GLU A 46 -11.17 5.37 -0.38
N ASN A 47 -11.69 5.49 0.85
CA ASN A 47 -11.04 6.23 1.93
C ASN A 47 -9.71 5.59 2.34
N LEU A 48 -9.65 4.25 2.46
CA LEU A 48 -8.42 3.52 2.75
C LEU A 48 -7.34 3.71 1.68
N ILE A 49 -7.72 3.60 0.40
CA ILE A 49 -6.82 3.82 -0.74
C ILE A 49 -6.32 5.26 -0.74
N SER A 50 -7.20 6.23 -0.44
CA SER A 50 -6.85 7.64 -0.37
C SER A 50 -5.89 7.96 0.77
N ASP A 51 -6.09 7.41 1.98
CA ASP A 51 -5.17 7.56 3.11
C ASP A 51 -3.80 6.94 2.79
N LEU A 52 -3.78 5.77 2.17
CA LEU A 52 -2.55 5.10 1.72
C LEU A 52 -1.83 5.92 0.65
N GLN A 53 -2.55 6.50 -0.32
CA GLN A 53 -1.97 7.40 -1.32
C GLN A 53 -1.42 8.68 -0.69
N MET A 54 -2.14 9.30 0.25
CA MET A 54 -1.67 10.50 0.94
C MET A 54 -0.42 10.21 1.77
N LYS A 55 -0.40 9.13 2.53
CA LYS A 55 0.80 8.67 3.27
C LYS A 55 1.94 8.34 2.33
N PHE A 56 1.66 7.81 1.14
CA PHE A 56 2.66 7.51 0.13
C PHE A 56 3.27 8.77 -0.50
N VAL A 57 2.45 9.77 -0.82
CA VAL A 57 2.86 11.05 -1.43
C VAL A 57 3.57 11.96 -0.43
N SER A 58 3.18 11.94 0.84
CA SER A 58 3.76 12.75 1.91
C SER A 58 5.14 12.25 2.38
N MET A 59 5.73 11.23 1.74
CA MET A 59 6.83 10.41 2.25
C MET A 59 8.17 10.52 1.50
#